data_AF-X1J5H8-F1
#
_entry.id   AF-X1J5H8-F1
#
_cell.length_a   1.000
_cell.length_b   1.000
_cell.length_c   1.000
_cell.angle_alpha   90.00
_cell.angle_beta   90.00
_cell.angle_gamma   90.00
#
_symmetry.space_group_name_H-M   'P 1'
#
loop_
_entity.id
_entity.type
_entity.pdbx_description
1 polymer ?
#
loop_
_entity_poly.entity_id
_entity_poly.type
_entity_poly.pdbx_seq_one_letter_code
_entity_poly.pdbx_strand_id
1 'polypeptide(L)'
;MNQKIIGILGGMGPEATLDLFYKIIKLSPAEKDQDHFRIIIDNNPKIPDRTDAILGIGKDPLPELIKTAQNLEKAGADFIIMPCNTAHYFISGIQQNVNIPILNMIEESANYVKNIFASFKKIGLLASKGTYKTKLYNSFFNTKNIDILIPTPFEQDKIMDLIYMVKSGILSEEMKSQIIKISEEQIKKGSQAIIVGC
;
A
#
# COMPACT_ATOMS: atom_id res chain seq x y z
N MET A 1 -22.83 -13.54 -14.65
CA MET A 1 -21.36 -13.63 -14.77
C MET A 1 -20.83 -14.19 -13.47
N ASN A 2 -19.96 -15.19 -13.48
CA ASN A 2 -19.33 -15.64 -12.22
C ASN A 2 -18.52 -14.46 -11.64
N GLN A 3 -18.80 -14.09 -10.40
CA GLN A 3 -17.99 -13.09 -9.70
C GLN A 3 -16.55 -13.60 -9.56
N LYS A 4 -15.61 -12.68 -9.75
CA LYS A 4 -14.17 -12.93 -9.58
C LYS A 4 -13.83 -13.10 -8.09
N ILE A 5 -12.97 -14.05 -7.76
CA ILE A 5 -12.50 -14.31 -6.39
C ILE A 5 -11.29 -13.42 -6.09
N ILE A 6 -11.36 -12.66 -4.99
CA ILE A 6 -10.29 -11.74 -4.58
C ILE A 6 -9.25 -12.47 -3.75
N GLY A 7 -7.98 -12.44 -4.14
CA GLY A 7 -6.85 -12.86 -3.31
C GLY A 7 -6.19 -11.68 -2.60
N ILE A 8 -6.12 -11.70 -1.27
CA ILE A 8 -5.38 -10.70 -0.49
C ILE A 8 -4.05 -11.31 -0.03
N LEU A 9 -2.95 -10.84 -0.62
CA LEU A 9 -1.60 -11.18 -0.19
C LEU A 9 -1.21 -10.21 0.94
N GLY A 10 -1.47 -10.64 2.18
CA GLY A 10 -1.40 -9.81 3.38
C GLY A 10 -0.19 -10.09 4.28
N GLY A 11 -0.29 -9.66 5.54
CA GLY A 11 0.76 -9.84 6.57
C GLY A 11 1.77 -8.70 6.67
N MET A 12 1.57 -7.60 5.94
CA MET A 12 2.59 -6.58 5.72
C MET A 12 2.20 -5.13 6.12
N GLY A 13 1.43 -4.89 7.17
CA GLY A 13 1.23 -5.74 8.36
C GLY A 13 -0.11 -6.47 8.44
N PRO A 14 -0.31 -7.27 9.51
CA PRO A 14 -1.58 -7.94 9.80
C PRO A 14 -2.76 -6.96 9.92
N GLU A 15 -2.57 -5.84 10.62
CA GLU A 15 -3.64 -4.84 10.81
C GLU A 15 -4.04 -4.18 9.50
N ALA A 16 -3.09 -3.83 8.63
CA ALA A 16 -3.39 -3.30 7.29
C ALA A 16 -4.15 -4.32 6.42
N THR A 17 -3.91 -5.62 6.65
CA THR A 17 -4.63 -6.70 5.95
C THR A 17 -6.08 -6.77 6.42
N LEU A 18 -6.29 -6.72 7.74
CA LEU A 18 -7.63 -6.65 8.34
C LEU A 18 -8.39 -5.39 7.87
N ASP A 19 -7.73 -4.24 7.90
CA ASP A 19 -8.32 -2.96 7.48
C ASP A 19 -8.74 -2.98 6.00
N LEU A 20 -7.92 -3.54 5.10
CA LEU A 20 -8.31 -3.72 3.70
C LEU A 20 -9.54 -4.62 3.57
N PHE A 21 -9.56 -5.77 4.26
CA PHE A 21 -10.71 -6.66 4.22
C PHE A 21 -11.98 -5.98 4.73
N TYR A 22 -11.88 -5.25 5.85
CA TYR A 22 -12.97 -4.47 6.41
C TYR A 22 -13.49 -3.39 5.44
N LYS A 23 -12.58 -2.67 4.77
CA LYS A 23 -12.95 -1.67 3.74
C LYS A 23 -13.67 -2.30 2.56
N ILE A 24 -13.24 -3.47 2.09
CA ILE A 24 -13.95 -4.19 1.01
C ILE A 24 -15.37 -4.54 1.45
N ILE A 25 -15.57 -5.04 2.67
CA ILE A 25 -16.92 -5.33 3.20
C ILE A 25 -17.77 -4.05 3.21
N LYS A 26 -17.24 -2.94 3.74
CA LYS A 26 -17.99 -1.68 3.87
C LYS A 26 -18.31 -1.00 2.55
N LEU A 27 -17.47 -1.21 1.53
CA LEU A 27 -17.66 -0.63 0.20
C LEU A 27 -18.38 -1.58 -0.77
N SER A 28 -18.67 -2.81 -0.34
CA SER A 28 -19.46 -3.75 -1.14
C SER A 28 -20.93 -3.32 -1.15
N PRO A 29 -21.58 -3.23 -2.33
CA PRO A 29 -23.01 -2.95 -2.43
C PRO A 29 -23.82 -4.23 -2.13
N ALA A 30 -23.74 -4.72 -0.90
CA ALA A 30 -24.37 -5.95 -0.46
C ALA A 30 -25.57 -5.66 0.46
N GLU A 31 -26.70 -6.34 0.23
CA GLU A 31 -27.88 -6.26 1.10
C GLU A 31 -27.98 -7.46 2.05
N LYS A 32 -27.34 -8.57 1.69
CA LYS A 32 -27.23 -9.81 2.46
C LYS A 32 -25.86 -10.47 2.25
N ASP A 33 -25.53 -11.45 3.09
CA ASP A 33 -24.24 -12.13 3.09
C ASP A 33 -23.80 -12.65 1.71
N GLN A 34 -24.72 -13.23 0.94
CA GLN A 34 -24.43 -13.84 -0.36
C GLN A 34 -24.09 -12.82 -1.47
N ASP A 35 -24.33 -11.53 -1.24
CA ASP A 35 -24.01 -10.48 -2.22
C ASP A 35 -22.54 -10.03 -2.11
N HIS A 36 -21.87 -10.35 -0.99
CA HIS A 36 -20.46 -10.02 -0.79
C HIS A 36 -19.55 -10.84 -1.70
N PHE A 37 -18.40 -10.24 -2.03
CA PHE A 37 -17.36 -10.92 -2.80
C PHE A 37 -16.80 -12.12 -2.03
N ARG A 38 -16.50 -13.20 -2.76
CA ARG A 38 -15.66 -14.28 -2.23
C ARG A 38 -14.21 -13.81 -2.16
N ILE A 39 -13.61 -13.91 -0.98
CA ILE A 39 -12.25 -13.44 -0.69
C ILE A 39 -11.42 -14.56 -0.05
N ILE A 40 -10.17 -14.69 -0.48
CA ILE A 40 -9.16 -15.56 0.11
C ILE A 40 -8.04 -14.66 0.62
N ILE A 41 -7.69 -14.80 1.90
CA ILE A 41 -6.65 -13.99 2.54
C ILE A 41 -5.53 -14.93 2.97
N ASP A 42 -4.33 -14.69 2.44
CA ASP A 42 -3.10 -15.29 2.97
C ASP A 42 -2.37 -14.19 3.77
N ASN A 43 -2.67 -14.15 5.06
CA ASN A 43 -2.02 -13.24 6.00
C ASN A 43 -0.71 -13.88 6.47
N ASN A 44 0.42 -13.51 5.83
CA ASN A 44 1.74 -14.06 6.11
C ASN A 44 2.70 -13.01 6.73
N PRO A 45 2.73 -12.85 8.07
CA PRO A 45 3.61 -11.89 8.73
C PRO A 45 5.08 -12.36 8.80
N LYS A 46 5.40 -13.54 8.23
CA LYS A 46 6.78 -14.05 8.15
C LYS A 46 7.53 -13.53 6.93
N ILE A 47 6.87 -12.78 6.04
CA ILE A 47 7.52 -12.04 4.95
C ILE A 47 8.52 -11.04 5.57
N PRO A 48 9.82 -11.12 5.22
CA PRO A 48 10.85 -10.17 5.68
C PRO A 48 10.46 -8.69 5.47
N ASP A 49 11.09 -7.79 6.23
CA ASP A 49 10.82 -6.36 6.08
C ASP A 49 11.27 -5.84 4.70
N ARG A 50 10.34 -5.20 4.00
CA ARG A 50 10.54 -4.72 2.63
C ARG A 50 11.48 -3.52 2.59
N THR A 51 11.40 -2.64 3.58
CA THR A 51 12.25 -1.44 3.66
C THR A 51 13.69 -1.87 3.92
N ASP A 52 13.92 -2.76 4.88
CA ASP A 52 15.27 -3.27 5.20
C ASP A 52 15.93 -3.94 3.99
N ALA A 53 15.18 -4.75 3.22
CA ALA A 53 15.66 -5.36 2.00
C ALA A 53 16.03 -4.32 0.92
N ILE A 54 15.16 -3.33 0.67
CA ILE A 54 15.42 -2.21 -0.26
C ILE A 54 16.64 -1.37 0.17
N LEU A 55 16.88 -1.27 1.48
CA LEU A 55 18.03 -0.58 2.05
C LEU A 55 19.32 -1.41 2.03
N GLY A 56 19.24 -2.69 1.68
CA GLY A 56 20.40 -3.60 1.60
C GLY A 56 20.86 -4.14 2.96
N ILE A 57 20.01 -4.04 3.99
CA ILE A 57 20.32 -4.48 5.36
C ILE A 57 19.50 -5.70 5.80
N GLY A 58 18.43 -6.02 5.08
CA GLY A 58 17.49 -7.09 5.40
C GLY A 58 17.53 -8.27 4.44
N LYS A 59 16.87 -9.36 4.84
CA LYS A 59 16.62 -10.53 3.99
C LYS A 59 15.66 -10.18 2.85
N ASP A 60 15.91 -10.72 1.66
CA ASP A 60 15.01 -10.57 0.51
C ASP A 60 13.60 -11.13 0.81
N PRO A 61 12.53 -10.31 0.72
CA PRO A 61 11.16 -10.77 0.93
C PRO A 61 10.55 -11.48 -0.28
N LEU A 62 11.14 -11.34 -1.47
CA LEU A 62 10.55 -11.84 -2.72
C LEU A 62 10.20 -13.34 -2.71
N PRO A 63 11.03 -14.25 -2.14
CA PRO A 63 10.67 -15.67 -2.09
C PRO A 63 9.38 -15.94 -1.30
N GLU A 64 9.19 -15.28 -0.15
CA GLU A 64 7.96 -15.43 0.65
C GLU A 64 6.76 -14.74 -0.01
N LEU A 65 6.98 -13.60 -0.68
CA LEU A 65 5.94 -12.94 -1.48
C LEU A 65 5.44 -13.85 -2.62
N ILE A 66 6.34 -14.47 -3.38
CA ILE A 66 6.00 -15.41 -4.46
C ILE A 66 5.22 -16.60 -3.90
N LYS A 67 5.72 -17.21 -2.83
CA LYS A 67 5.06 -18.36 -2.19
C LYS A 67 3.63 -18.01 -1.75
N THR A 68 3.44 -16.84 -1.13
CA THR A 68 2.14 -16.35 -0.67
C THR A 68 1.20 -16.09 -1.86
N ALA A 69 1.70 -15.51 -2.95
CA ALA A 69 0.92 -15.30 -4.17
C ALA A 69 0.48 -16.62 -4.82
N GLN A 70 1.38 -17.60 -4.90
CA GLN A 70 1.09 -18.93 -5.45
C GLN A 70 0.08 -19.71 -4.59
N ASN A 71 0.09 -19.52 -3.27
CA ASN A 71 -0.94 -20.10 -2.39
C ASN A 71 -2.32 -19.56 -2.74
N LEU A 72 -2.45 -18.24 -2.95
CA LEU A 72 -3.71 -17.60 -3.34
C LEU A 72 -4.20 -18.11 -4.70
N GLU A 73 -3.31 -18.20 -5.69
CA GLU A 73 -3.63 -18.76 -7.00
C GLU A 73 -4.13 -20.20 -6.89
N LYS A 74 -3.41 -21.06 -6.16
CA LYS A 74 -3.82 -22.47 -5.92
C LYS A 74 -5.13 -22.59 -5.16
N ALA A 75 -5.43 -21.65 -4.27
CA ALA A 75 -6.68 -21.60 -3.53
C ALA A 75 -7.87 -21.12 -4.38
N GLY A 76 -7.62 -20.65 -5.60
CA GLY A 76 -8.64 -20.26 -6.58
C GLY A 76 -8.92 -18.75 -6.62
N ALA A 77 -8.00 -17.90 -6.17
CA ALA A 77 -8.10 -16.46 -6.44
C ALA A 77 -8.03 -16.20 -7.95
N ASP A 78 -8.85 -15.28 -8.45
CA ASP A 78 -8.82 -14.86 -9.85
C ASP A 78 -7.85 -13.69 -10.10
N PHE A 79 -7.53 -12.93 -9.06
CA PHE A 79 -6.56 -11.83 -9.07
C PHE A 79 -6.07 -11.55 -7.64
N ILE A 80 -4.94 -10.85 -7.53
CA ILE A 80 -4.32 -10.53 -6.24
C ILE A 80 -4.30 -9.02 -6.00
N ILE A 81 -4.55 -8.63 -4.74
CA ILE A 81 -4.30 -7.29 -4.20
C ILE A 81 -3.36 -7.38 -2.98
N MET A 82 -2.56 -6.34 -2.77
CA MET A 82 -1.55 -6.27 -1.71
C MET A 82 -1.71 -5.00 -0.86
N PRO A 83 -2.14 -5.06 0.41
CA PRO A 83 -2.22 -3.90 1.30
C PRO A 83 -0.84 -3.50 1.85
N CYS A 84 0.15 -3.30 0.98
CA CYS A 84 1.49 -2.87 1.37
C CYS A 84 2.18 -2.08 0.25
N ASN A 85 2.42 -0.79 0.45
CA ASN A 85 3.06 0.07 -0.54
C ASN A 85 4.47 -0.39 -0.91
N THR A 86 5.32 -0.68 0.08
CA THR A 86 6.70 -1.12 -0.20
C THR A 86 6.79 -2.47 -0.89
N ALA A 87 5.82 -3.37 -0.70
CA ALA A 87 5.79 -4.65 -1.40
C ALA A 87 5.61 -4.49 -2.92
N HIS A 88 5.04 -3.37 -3.39
CA HIS A 88 4.89 -3.09 -4.82
C HIS A 88 6.22 -2.86 -5.53
N TYR A 89 7.32 -2.61 -4.82
CA TYR A 89 8.67 -2.66 -5.42
C TYR A 89 8.98 -4.03 -6.03
N PHE A 90 8.42 -5.10 -5.46
CA PHE A 90 8.65 -6.48 -5.88
C PHE A 90 7.57 -7.01 -6.82
N ILE A 91 6.58 -6.19 -7.22
CA ILE A 91 5.37 -6.64 -7.93
C ILE A 91 5.70 -7.40 -9.23
N SER A 92 6.67 -6.91 -10.01
CA SER A 92 7.08 -7.58 -11.25
C SER A 92 7.66 -8.98 -11.00
N GLY A 93 8.44 -9.14 -9.93
CA GLY A 93 8.98 -10.44 -9.53
C GLY A 93 7.88 -11.41 -9.10
N ILE A 94 6.85 -10.92 -8.40
CA ILE A 94 5.69 -11.73 -8.03
C ILE A 94 4.88 -12.11 -9.28
N GLN A 95 4.56 -11.14 -10.15
CA GLN A 95 3.74 -11.32 -11.35
C GLN A 95 4.35 -12.33 -12.34
N GLN A 96 5.67 -12.44 -12.42
CA GLN A 96 6.35 -13.45 -13.23
C GLN A 96 6.15 -14.89 -12.74
N ASN A 97 5.67 -15.09 -11.51
CA ASN A 97 5.58 -16.38 -10.84
C ASN A 97 4.13 -16.82 -10.55
N VAL A 98 3.13 -16.09 -11.06
CA VAL A 98 1.70 -16.41 -11.00
C VAL A 98 1.04 -16.08 -12.34
N ASN A 99 -0.02 -16.79 -12.70
CA ASN A 99 -0.74 -16.59 -13.97
C ASN A 99 -1.94 -15.63 -13.83
N ILE A 100 -2.36 -15.36 -12.60
CA ILE A 100 -3.42 -14.39 -12.30
C ILE A 100 -2.85 -12.97 -12.17
N PRO A 101 -3.61 -11.93 -12.57
CA PRO A 101 -3.14 -10.55 -12.49
C PRO A 101 -3.02 -10.08 -11.04
N ILE A 102 -2.01 -9.25 -10.79
CA ILE A 102 -1.82 -8.53 -9.53
C ILE A 102 -2.15 -7.06 -9.78
N LEU A 103 -3.14 -6.52 -9.08
CA LEU A 103 -3.48 -5.10 -9.21
C LEU A 103 -2.45 -4.26 -8.44
N ASN A 104 -1.95 -3.22 -9.09
CA ASN A 104 -1.01 -2.29 -8.50
C ASN A 104 -1.76 -1.17 -7.77
N MET A 105 -1.75 -1.20 -6.44
CA MET A 105 -2.45 -0.22 -5.61
C MET A 105 -1.98 1.22 -5.85
N ILE A 106 -0.71 1.41 -6.21
CA ILE A 106 -0.11 2.74 -6.46
C ILE A 106 -0.61 3.29 -7.80
N GLU A 107 -0.67 2.44 -8.82
CA GLU A 107 -1.25 2.79 -10.12
C GLU A 107 -2.73 3.15 -10.00
N GLU A 108 -3.51 2.33 -9.28
CA GLU A 108 -4.93 2.60 -9.05
C GLU A 108 -5.15 3.88 -8.24
N SER A 109 -4.27 4.18 -7.28
CA SER A 109 -4.29 5.45 -6.55
C SER A 109 -4.02 6.64 -7.48
N ALA A 110 -3.07 6.52 -8.41
CA ALA A 110 -2.78 7.56 -9.39
C ALA A 110 -3.95 7.77 -10.38
N ASN A 111 -4.59 6.68 -10.81
CA ASN A 111 -5.80 6.72 -11.62
C ASN A 111 -6.94 7.43 -10.89
N TYR A 112 -7.22 7.03 -9.65
CA TYR A 112 -8.26 7.63 -8.82
C TYR A 112 -8.05 9.14 -8.63
N VAL A 113 -6.84 9.53 -8.21
CA VAL A 113 -6.49 10.94 -8.03
C VAL A 113 -6.71 11.73 -9.32
N LYS A 114 -6.24 11.21 -10.46
CA LYS A 114 -6.38 11.94 -11.72
C LYS A 114 -7.84 12.10 -12.14
N ASN A 115 -8.68 11.10 -11.85
CA ASN A 115 -10.10 11.12 -12.19
C ASN A 115 -10.89 12.08 -11.30
N ILE A 116 -10.64 12.07 -9.99
CA ILE A 116 -11.40 12.87 -9.02
C ILE A 116 -10.85 14.30 -8.90
N PHE A 117 -9.53 14.46 -8.97
CA PHE A 117 -8.83 15.73 -8.77
C PHE A 117 -8.05 16.13 -10.02
N ALA A 118 -8.74 16.22 -11.16
CA ALA A 118 -8.12 16.38 -12.48
C ALA A 118 -7.17 17.59 -12.63
N SER A 119 -7.39 18.64 -11.83
CA SER A 119 -6.62 19.88 -11.79
C SER A 119 -5.40 19.83 -10.87
N PHE A 120 -5.26 18.79 -10.02
CA PHE A 120 -4.15 18.72 -9.08
C PHE A 120 -2.84 18.44 -9.82
N LYS A 121 -1.78 19.09 -9.35
CA LYS A 121 -0.42 19.05 -9.91
C LYS A 121 0.62 18.69 -8.88
N LYS A 122 0.35 18.87 -7.59
CA LYS A 122 1.28 18.55 -6.51
C LYS A 122 0.56 17.82 -5.39
N ILE A 123 1.07 16.65 -5.02
CA ILE A 123 0.49 15.79 -3.99
C ILE A 123 1.58 15.35 -3.03
N GLY A 124 1.36 15.58 -1.74
CA GLY A 124 2.24 15.13 -0.68
C GLY A 124 2.08 13.64 -0.44
N LEU A 125 3.18 12.95 -0.17
CA LEU A 125 3.21 11.53 0.13
C LEU A 125 3.79 11.29 1.52
N LEU A 126 3.02 10.62 2.37
CA LEU A 126 3.50 10.11 3.66
C LEU A 126 3.64 8.59 3.54
N ALA A 127 4.87 8.09 3.45
CA ALA A 127 5.17 6.69 3.23
C ALA A 127 6.45 6.28 3.94
N SER A 128 6.85 5.01 3.79
CA SER A 128 8.11 4.53 4.36
C SER A 128 9.33 5.02 3.56
N LYS A 129 10.50 4.98 4.19
CA LYS A 129 11.81 5.21 3.53
C LYS A 129 12.03 4.32 2.32
N GLY A 130 11.57 3.07 2.37
CA GLY A 130 11.66 2.14 1.23
C GLY A 130 10.91 2.71 0.02
N THR A 131 9.70 3.22 0.23
CA THR A 131 8.88 3.86 -0.80
C THR A 131 9.51 5.14 -1.33
N TYR A 132 10.08 5.99 -0.46
CA TYR A 132 10.76 7.21 -0.92
C TYR A 132 12.03 6.91 -1.72
N LYS A 133 12.88 6.01 -1.24
CA LYS A 133 14.15 5.66 -1.90
C LYS A 133 13.95 5.12 -3.31
N THR A 134 12.92 4.28 -3.47
CA THR A 134 12.59 3.63 -4.75
C THR A 134 11.71 4.49 -5.65
N LYS A 135 11.19 5.62 -5.14
CA LYS A 135 10.30 6.53 -5.87
C LYS A 135 9.08 5.82 -6.47
N LEU A 136 8.51 4.83 -5.76
CA LEU A 136 7.44 3.96 -6.28
C LEU A 136 6.23 4.73 -6.83
N TYR A 137 5.91 5.86 -6.22
CA TYR A 137 4.78 6.69 -6.63
C TYR A 137 5.10 7.55 -7.87
N ASN A 138 6.36 7.96 -8.04
CA ASN A 138 6.72 8.93 -9.08
C ASN A 138 6.41 8.41 -10.49
N SER A 139 6.68 7.14 -10.79
CA SER A 139 6.43 6.58 -12.13
C SER A 139 4.95 6.69 -12.52
N PHE A 140 4.04 6.35 -11.60
CA PHE A 140 2.60 6.36 -11.87
C PHE A 140 2.00 7.78 -11.87
N PHE A 141 2.47 8.67 -11.00
CA PHE A 141 1.93 10.03 -10.90
C PHE A 141 2.51 10.99 -11.96
N ASN A 142 3.78 10.83 -12.34
CA ASN A 142 4.40 11.67 -13.37
C ASN A 142 3.71 11.48 -14.73
N THR A 143 3.29 10.25 -15.08
CA THR A 143 2.51 10.00 -16.32
C THR A 143 1.17 10.74 -16.36
N LYS A 144 0.68 11.20 -15.20
CA LYS A 144 -0.54 12.00 -15.06
C LYS A 144 -0.27 13.50 -14.92
N ASN A 145 0.98 13.93 -15.08
CA ASN A 145 1.45 15.30 -14.84
C ASN A 145 1.16 15.77 -13.40
N ILE A 146 1.42 14.90 -12.43
CA ILE A 146 1.30 15.18 -11.00
C ILE A 146 2.65 14.91 -10.34
N ASP A 147 3.20 15.94 -9.69
CA ASP A 147 4.43 15.85 -8.91
C ASP A 147 4.13 15.31 -7.51
N ILE A 148 4.92 14.33 -7.08
CA ILE A 148 4.92 13.84 -5.71
C ILE A 148 5.87 14.70 -4.86
N LEU A 149 5.31 15.37 -3.86
CA LEU A 149 6.07 16.07 -2.82
C LEU A 149 6.35 15.09 -1.68
N ILE A 150 7.62 15.00 -1.28
CA ILE A 150 8.02 14.15 -0.15
C ILE A 150 8.51 15.00 1.03
N PRO A 151 8.35 14.49 2.27
CA PRO A 151 8.90 15.11 3.48
C PRO A 151 10.42 15.28 3.44
N THR A 152 10.95 16.19 4.25
CA THR A 152 12.41 16.32 4.43
C THR A 152 13.01 15.06 5.04
N PRO A 153 14.32 14.77 4.90
CA PRO A 153 14.92 13.56 5.47
C PRO A 153 14.60 13.36 6.97
N PHE A 154 14.62 14.45 7.75
CA PHE A 154 14.26 14.44 9.16
C PHE A 154 12.77 14.13 9.40
N GLU A 155 11.86 14.66 8.58
CA GLU A 155 10.43 14.31 8.64
C GLU A 155 10.22 12.84 8.22
N GLN A 156 10.97 12.32 7.25
CA GLN A 156 10.91 10.91 6.83
C GLN A 156 11.36 9.95 7.94
N ASP A 157 12.38 10.32 8.73
CA ASP A 157 12.79 9.57 9.92
C ASP A 157 11.63 9.47 10.92
N LYS A 158 10.99 10.59 11.24
CA LYS A 158 9.83 10.61 12.15
C LYS A 158 8.67 9.77 11.64
N ILE A 159 8.34 9.86 10.35
CA ILE A 159 7.28 9.06 9.75
C ILE A 159 7.59 7.56 9.89
N MET A 160 8.84 7.15 9.70
CA MET A 160 9.24 5.75 9.90
C MET A 160 9.03 5.28 11.34
N ASP A 161 9.42 6.09 12.32
CA ASP A 161 9.22 5.76 13.74
C ASP A 161 7.72 5.61 14.05
N LEU A 162 6.90 6.55 13.56
CA LEU A 162 5.43 6.48 13.69
C LEU A 162 4.86 5.21 13.06
N ILE A 163 5.26 4.86 11.83
CA ILE A 163 4.83 3.64 11.14
C ILE A 163 5.17 2.40 11.96
N TYR A 164 6.39 2.31 12.50
CA TYR A 164 6.79 1.15 13.30
C TYR A 164 6.07 1.08 14.64
N MET A 165 5.78 2.22 15.29
CA MET A 165 4.96 2.27 16.50
C MET A 165 3.53 1.79 16.24
N VAL A 166 2.90 2.22 15.14
CA VAL A 166 1.57 1.72 14.74
C VAL A 166 1.64 0.21 14.52
N LYS A 167 2.65 -0.30 13.82
CA LYS A 167 2.85 -1.74 13.60
C LYS A 167 3.07 -2.55 14.89
N SER A 168 3.53 -1.93 15.97
CA SER A 168 3.65 -2.56 17.28
C SER A 168 2.44 -2.35 18.20
N GLY A 169 1.35 -1.78 17.67
CA GLY A 169 0.09 -1.56 18.39
C GLY A 169 0.08 -0.31 19.27
N ILE A 170 1.06 0.58 19.13
CA ILE A 170 1.13 1.83 19.89
C ILE A 170 0.40 2.92 19.11
N LEU A 171 -0.62 3.51 19.72
CA LEU A 171 -1.38 4.65 19.19
C LEU A 171 -1.51 5.72 20.27
N SER A 172 -1.19 6.97 19.94
CA SER A 172 -1.33 8.11 20.85
C SER A 172 -1.76 9.39 20.13
N GLU A 173 -2.38 10.31 20.87
CA GLU A 173 -2.72 11.65 20.35
C GLU A 173 -1.45 12.45 19.97
N GLU A 174 -0.32 12.19 20.63
CA GLU A 174 0.96 12.81 20.26
C GLU A 174 1.40 12.36 18.86
N MET A 175 1.36 11.05 18.58
CA MET A 175 1.69 10.50 17.26
C MET A 175 0.81 11.10 16.16
N LYS A 176 -0.49 11.23 16.44
CA LYS A 176 -1.45 11.87 15.53
C LYS A 176 -1.14 13.34 15.31
N SER A 177 -0.81 14.09 16.37
CA SER A 177 -0.40 15.49 16.25
C SER A 177 0.86 15.65 15.40
N GLN A 178 1.84 14.75 15.55
CA GLN A 178 3.07 14.75 14.76
C GLN A 178 2.79 14.53 13.27
N ILE A 179 1.97 13.54 12.90
CA ILE A 179 1.67 13.29 11.47
C ILE A 179 0.83 14.41 10.84
N ILE A 180 -0.07 15.03 11.61
CA ILE A 180 -0.84 16.21 11.17
C ILE A 180 0.11 17.38 10.89
N LYS A 181 1.05 17.66 11.79
CA LYS A 181 2.02 18.74 11.60
C LYS A 181 2.86 18.54 10.33
N ILE A 182 3.33 17.32 10.07
CA ILE A 182 4.07 17.02 8.84
C ILE A 182 3.17 17.20 7.61
N SER A 183 1.90 16.81 7.69
CA SER A 183 0.92 17.03 6.61
C SER A 183 0.72 18.52 6.32
N GLU A 184 0.57 19.35 7.36
CA GLU A 184 0.44 20.80 7.23
C GLU A 184 1.69 21.45 6.61
N GLU A 185 2.89 20.96 6.95
CA GLU A 185 4.14 21.41 6.34
C GLU A 185 4.19 21.07 4.84
N GLN A 186 3.69 19.90 4.43
CA GLN A 186 3.56 19.55 3.01
C GLN A 186 2.53 20.44 2.29
N ILE A 187 1.40 20.74 2.93
CA ILE A 187 0.39 21.67 2.39
C ILE A 187 0.97 23.07 2.20
N LYS A 188 1.73 23.59 3.17
CA LYS A 188 2.46 24.88 3.05
C LYS A 188 3.47 24.88 1.90
N LYS A 189 4.06 23.74 1.56
CA LYS A 189 4.96 23.55 0.40
C LYS A 189 4.20 23.41 -0.94
N GLY A 190 2.88 23.55 -0.94
CA GLY A 190 2.02 23.56 -2.13
C GLY A 190 1.38 22.21 -2.46
N SER A 191 1.37 21.27 -1.52
CA SER A 191 0.60 20.04 -1.66
C SER A 191 -0.91 20.34 -1.67
N GLN A 192 -1.63 19.82 -2.67
CA GLN A 192 -3.08 20.00 -2.82
C GLN A 192 -3.89 18.85 -2.19
N ALA A 193 -3.23 17.70 -1.98
CA ALA A 193 -3.76 16.55 -1.25
C ALA A 193 -2.60 15.76 -0.64
N ILE A 194 -2.89 14.98 0.40
CA ILE A 194 -1.93 14.08 1.02
C ILE A 194 -2.35 12.64 0.76
N ILE A 195 -1.44 11.85 0.20
CA ILE A 195 -1.55 10.39 0.15
C ILE A 195 -0.98 9.82 1.44
N VAL A 196 -1.81 9.05 2.15
CA VAL A 196 -1.40 8.21 3.27
C VAL A 196 -0.88 6.89 2.70
N GLY A 197 0.39 6.89 2.30
CA GLY A 197 1.10 5.77 1.69
C GLY A 197 1.71 4.78 2.71
N CYS A 198 1.48 4.95 4.01
CA CYS A 198 1.65 3.94 5.05
C CYS A 198 0.97 4.39 6.33
#